data_AF-A0A0N0XUZ2-F1
#
_entry.id   AF-A0A0N0XUZ2-F1
#
_cell.length_a   1.000
_cell.length_b   1.000
_cell.length_c   1.000
_cell.angle_alpha   90.00
_cell.angle_beta   90.00
_cell.angle_gamma   90.00
#
_symmetry.space_group_name_H-M   'P 1'
#
loop_
_entity.id
_entity.type
_entity.pdbx_description
1 polymer ?
#
loop_
_entity_poly.entity_id
_entity_poly.type
_entity_poly.pdbx_seq_one_letter_code
_entity_poly.pdbx_strand_id
1 'polypeptide(L)'
;MDLTDKYGEGWCITLAQLPKTDTLNLMGVLEPRSEPDGVAKASDRIADHVTEGGVLLLARELPRGWSLVLELEGTAGWIGAGNSVLGLLTADGRTAVTVFCDPNQCMLLAAADGAVIGKLDLDTGTFTDDVDQAHPLIAALAALGFDPTDEGDPTGAADTEDRATLVTLAVQALTGVTLTDDDFEGHWAGGLCATGR
;
A
#
# COMPACT_ATOMS: atom_id res chain seq x y z
N MET A 1 13.00 -6.68 -4.00
CA MET A 1 12.40 -5.57 -4.74
C MET A 1 12.54 -4.33 -3.89
N ASP A 2 13.36 -3.37 -4.32
CA ASP A 2 13.51 -2.11 -3.61
C ASP A 2 12.77 -1.00 -4.39
N LEU A 3 11.65 -0.55 -3.83
CA LEU A 3 10.82 0.49 -4.43
C LEU A 3 11.45 1.88 -4.31
N THR A 4 12.30 2.10 -3.31
CA THR A 4 13.06 3.34 -3.15
C THR A 4 14.11 3.47 -4.25
N ASP A 5 14.82 2.37 -4.55
CA ASP A 5 15.73 2.33 -5.69
C ASP A 5 14.99 2.50 -7.03
N LYS A 6 13.76 1.97 -7.14
CA LYS A 6 12.98 2.00 -8.40
C LYS A 6 12.30 3.35 -8.67
N TYR A 7 11.77 4.00 -7.63
CA TYR A 7 10.91 5.19 -7.75
C TYR A 7 11.45 6.42 -7.03
N GLY A 8 12.56 6.31 -6.31
CA GLY A 8 13.13 7.36 -5.49
C GLY A 8 12.48 7.45 -4.10
N GLU A 9 12.69 8.59 -3.45
CA GLU A 9 12.16 8.85 -2.12
C GLU A 9 10.67 9.23 -2.20
N GLY A 10 9.80 8.50 -1.49
CA GLY A 10 8.37 8.79 -1.43
C GLY A 10 7.53 7.95 -2.40
N TRP A 11 7.01 6.84 -1.90
CA TRP A 11 6.08 5.98 -2.64
C TRP A 11 5.01 5.40 -1.71
N CYS A 12 3.86 5.06 -2.27
CA CYS A 12 2.81 4.32 -1.59
C CYS A 12 2.32 3.19 -2.49
N ILE A 13 2.16 1.99 -1.92
CA ILE A 13 1.47 0.88 -2.55
C ILE A 13 0.27 0.46 -1.71
N THR A 14 -0.82 0.14 -2.37
CA THR A 14 -2.02 -0.42 -1.73
C THR A 14 -2.44 -1.70 -2.42
N LEU A 15 -2.53 -2.78 -1.66
CA LEU A 15 -3.10 -4.04 -2.11
C LEU A 15 -4.52 -4.16 -1.57
N ALA A 16 -5.49 -4.44 -2.45
CA ALA A 16 -6.89 -4.65 -2.08
C ALA A 16 -7.44 -5.91 -2.74
N GLN A 17 -8.27 -6.67 -2.03
CA GLN A 17 -8.92 -7.87 -2.56
C GLN A 17 -10.13 -7.53 -3.43
N LEU A 18 -9.88 -6.80 -4.52
CA LEU A 18 -10.84 -6.22 -5.42
C LEU A 18 -10.28 -6.16 -6.85
N PRO A 19 -11.13 -6.20 -7.89
CA PRO A 19 -10.71 -5.89 -9.25
C PRO A 19 -10.11 -4.48 -9.33
N LYS A 20 -9.04 -4.29 -10.11
CA LYS A 20 -8.28 -3.03 -10.13
C LYS A 20 -9.11 -1.79 -10.43
N THR A 21 -10.13 -1.91 -11.28
CA THR A 21 -11.01 -0.79 -11.64
C THR A 21 -11.91 -0.39 -10.48
N ASP A 22 -12.41 -1.35 -9.71
CA ASP A 22 -13.22 -1.09 -8.53
C ASP A 22 -12.35 -0.48 -7.42
N THR A 23 -11.13 -0.99 -7.24
CA THR A 23 -10.14 -0.40 -6.32
C THR A 23 -9.87 1.06 -6.66
N LEU A 24 -9.56 1.38 -7.92
CA LEU A 24 -9.32 2.76 -8.36
C LEU A 24 -10.54 3.66 -8.16
N ASN A 25 -11.75 3.17 -8.45
CA ASN A 25 -12.99 3.92 -8.24
C ASN A 25 -13.22 4.24 -6.74
N LEU A 26 -13.00 3.27 -5.86
CA LEU A 26 -13.11 3.45 -4.40
C LEU A 26 -12.03 4.38 -3.85
N MET A 27 -10.86 4.42 -4.48
CA MET A 27 -9.79 5.38 -4.20
C MET A 27 -9.99 6.75 -4.88
N GLY A 28 -11.12 6.98 -5.57
CA GLY A 28 -11.50 8.30 -6.08
C GLY A 28 -11.12 8.60 -7.53
N VAL A 29 -10.64 7.62 -8.29
CA VAL A 29 -10.44 7.74 -9.75
C VAL A 29 -11.76 7.47 -10.46
N LEU A 30 -12.37 8.50 -11.04
CA LEU A 30 -13.71 8.37 -11.66
C LEU A 30 -13.70 7.67 -13.03
N GLU A 31 -12.62 7.85 -13.80
CA GLU A 31 -12.47 7.27 -15.14
C GLU A 31 -11.09 6.62 -15.29
N PRO A 32 -10.88 5.40 -14.75
CA PRO A 32 -9.63 4.67 -14.97
C PRO A 32 -9.39 4.40 -16.46
N ARG A 33 -8.23 4.80 -16.97
CA ARG A 33 -7.81 4.59 -18.37
C ARG A 33 -6.65 3.62 -18.43
N SER A 34 -6.49 2.95 -19.56
CA SER A 34 -5.34 2.09 -19.78
C SER A 34 -4.07 2.93 -19.91
N GLU A 35 -3.04 2.53 -19.19
CA GLU A 35 -1.71 3.13 -19.21
C GLU A 35 -0.69 2.07 -19.66
N PRO A 36 -0.62 1.81 -20.99
CA PRO A 36 0.19 0.71 -21.52
C PRO A 36 1.70 1.00 -21.50
N ASP A 37 2.06 2.27 -21.37
CA ASP A 37 3.45 2.73 -21.44
C ASP A 37 4.23 2.58 -20.12
N GLY A 38 3.58 2.07 -19.08
CA GLY A 38 4.17 1.92 -17.75
C GLY A 38 4.18 3.21 -16.93
N VAL A 39 4.72 3.07 -15.71
CA VAL A 39 4.65 4.08 -14.64
C VAL A 39 5.33 5.39 -15.04
N ALA A 40 6.56 5.33 -15.56
CA ALA A 40 7.35 6.53 -15.89
C ALA A 40 6.63 7.47 -16.88
N LYS A 41 6.07 6.93 -17.96
CA LYS A 41 5.34 7.75 -18.95
C LYS A 41 3.99 8.25 -18.44
N ALA A 42 3.36 7.53 -17.51
CA ALA A 42 2.15 8.00 -16.86
C ALA A 42 2.44 9.22 -15.97
N SER A 43 3.54 9.21 -15.22
CA SER A 43 3.99 10.35 -14.41
C SER A 43 4.34 11.57 -15.27
N ASP A 44 5.11 11.40 -16.35
CA ASP A 44 5.51 12.51 -17.24
C ASP A 44 4.30 13.25 -17.83
N ARG A 45 3.27 12.52 -18.28
CA ARG A 45 2.05 13.12 -18.84
C ARG A 45 1.31 13.98 -17.82
N ILE A 46 1.42 13.65 -16.54
CA ILE A 46 0.70 14.36 -15.48
C ILE A 46 1.47 15.58 -15.02
N ALA A 47 2.81 15.54 -15.00
CA ALA A 47 3.66 16.72 -14.78
C ALA A 47 3.22 17.90 -15.69
N ASP A 48 2.82 17.61 -16.94
CA ASP A 48 2.30 18.60 -17.88
C ASP A 48 0.87 19.10 -17.58
N HIS A 49 0.12 18.40 -16.73
CA HIS A 49 -1.28 18.68 -16.37
C HIS A 49 -1.49 18.98 -14.87
N VAL A 50 -0.44 19.18 -14.06
CA VAL A 50 -0.48 19.51 -12.61
C VAL A 50 -0.97 20.93 -12.35
N THR A 51 -2.09 21.34 -12.94
CA THR A 51 -2.78 22.57 -12.58
C THR A 51 -3.87 22.35 -11.52
N GLU A 52 -4.22 21.10 -11.18
CA GLU A 52 -5.42 20.79 -10.38
C GLU A 52 -5.19 19.98 -9.08
N GLY A 53 -3.94 19.66 -8.71
CA GLY A 53 -3.65 19.08 -7.37
C GLY A 53 -4.21 17.68 -7.10
N GLY A 54 -4.49 16.90 -8.14
CA GLY A 54 -4.88 15.48 -8.02
C GLY A 54 -3.67 14.54 -7.87
N VAL A 55 -3.88 13.40 -7.22
CA VAL A 55 -2.85 12.34 -7.06
C VAL A 55 -3.04 11.30 -8.16
N LEU A 56 -1.97 10.94 -8.88
CA LEU A 56 -2.02 9.84 -9.86
C LEU A 56 -2.05 8.50 -9.12
N LEU A 57 -3.08 7.70 -9.40
CA LEU A 57 -3.16 6.32 -8.97
C LEU A 57 -3.05 5.39 -10.17
N LEU A 58 -2.13 4.43 -10.10
CA LEU A 58 -1.95 3.38 -11.11
C LEU A 58 -2.26 2.04 -10.46
N ALA A 59 -3.21 1.28 -11.01
CA ALA A 59 -3.53 -0.06 -10.55
C ALA A 59 -3.27 -1.15 -11.60
N ARG A 60 -2.91 -2.33 -11.10
CA ARG A 60 -2.81 -3.57 -11.86
C ARG A 60 -3.47 -4.71 -11.11
N GLU A 61 -3.76 -5.78 -11.84
CA GLU A 61 -4.20 -7.03 -11.24
C GLU A 61 -2.99 -7.81 -10.72
N LEU A 62 -3.21 -8.49 -9.60
CA LEU A 62 -2.33 -9.48 -9.01
C LEU A 62 -3.08 -10.83 -8.94
N PRO A 63 -2.37 -11.94 -8.68
CA PRO A 63 -3.01 -13.24 -8.49
C PRO A 63 -4.05 -13.23 -7.36
N ARG A 64 -4.97 -14.20 -7.39
CA ARG A 64 -5.97 -14.47 -6.33
C ARG A 64 -6.96 -13.32 -6.05
N GLY A 65 -7.22 -12.47 -7.04
CA GLY A 65 -8.20 -11.40 -6.94
C GLY A 65 -7.71 -10.19 -6.14
N TRP A 66 -6.39 -10.06 -5.98
CA TRP A 66 -5.78 -8.85 -5.46
C TRP A 66 -5.52 -7.86 -6.60
N SER A 67 -5.61 -6.57 -6.29
CA SER A 67 -5.07 -5.50 -7.12
C SER A 67 -3.96 -4.79 -6.37
N LEU A 68 -2.93 -4.34 -7.09
CA LEU A 68 -1.89 -3.45 -6.58
C LEU A 68 -2.15 -2.06 -7.14
N VAL A 69 -2.22 -1.06 -6.27
CA VAL A 69 -2.23 0.36 -6.62
C VAL A 69 -0.89 0.98 -6.22
N LEU A 70 -0.31 1.78 -7.10
CA LEU A 70 0.90 2.56 -6.89
C LEU A 70 0.52 4.04 -6.93
N GLU A 71 1.00 4.78 -5.93
CA GLU A 71 0.96 6.23 -5.85
C GLU A 71 2.39 6.75 -5.79
N LEU A 72 2.68 7.70 -6.67
CA LEU A 72 3.95 8.41 -6.71
C LEU A 72 3.62 9.88 -6.44
N GLU A 73 4.35 10.50 -5.51
CA GLU A 73 4.16 11.88 -5.00
C GLU A 73 3.08 12.06 -3.91
N GLY A 74 3.52 11.98 -2.64
CA GLY A 74 2.67 12.13 -1.45
C GLY A 74 2.61 13.56 -0.88
N THR A 75 2.77 14.60 -1.71
CA THR A 75 2.83 16.00 -1.21
C THR A 75 1.56 16.45 -0.49
N ALA A 76 0.42 15.83 -0.80
CA ALA A 76 -0.87 16.03 -0.12
C ALA A 76 -1.25 14.88 0.83
N GLY A 77 -0.32 13.96 1.11
CA GLY A 77 -0.56 12.68 1.76
C GLY A 77 -0.81 11.53 0.76
N TRP A 78 -0.92 10.31 1.29
CA TRP A 78 -1.16 9.09 0.52
C TRP A 78 -2.64 8.71 0.56
N ILE A 79 -3.29 8.56 -0.60
CA ILE A 79 -4.72 8.25 -0.69
C ILE A 79 -5.01 6.90 -0.03
N GLY A 80 -4.20 5.89 -0.34
CA GLY A 80 -4.32 4.53 0.19
C GLY A 80 -4.12 4.45 1.69
N ALA A 81 -3.39 5.38 2.31
CA ALA A 81 -3.21 5.42 3.75
C ALA A 81 -4.40 6.05 4.49
N GLY A 82 -5.38 6.60 3.76
CA GLY A 82 -6.57 7.20 4.36
C GLY A 82 -7.51 6.15 4.98
N ASN A 83 -7.83 6.28 6.27
CA ASN A 83 -8.74 5.36 6.96
C ASN A 83 -10.09 5.18 6.26
N SER A 84 -10.65 6.24 5.66
CA SER A 84 -11.90 6.17 4.90
C SER A 84 -11.75 5.32 3.62
N VAL A 85 -10.62 5.46 2.92
CA VAL A 85 -10.30 4.67 1.73
C VAL A 85 -10.11 3.21 2.10
N LEU A 86 -9.31 2.92 3.13
CA LEU A 86 -9.13 1.55 3.64
C LEU A 86 -10.45 0.93 4.11
N GLY A 87 -11.31 1.70 4.78
CA GLY A 87 -12.65 1.25 5.16
C GLY A 87 -13.53 0.89 3.97
N LEU A 88 -13.48 1.67 2.88
CA LEU A 88 -14.21 1.36 1.65
C LEU A 88 -13.66 0.11 0.95
N LEU A 89 -12.34 -0.02 0.85
CA LEU A 89 -11.68 -1.17 0.21
C LEU A 89 -11.95 -2.49 0.95
N THR A 90 -12.13 -2.41 2.27
CA THR A 90 -12.31 -3.57 3.15
C THR A 90 -13.76 -3.84 3.54
N ALA A 91 -14.70 -3.05 3.01
CA ALA A 91 -16.12 -3.34 3.17
C ALA A 91 -16.45 -4.77 2.70
N ASP A 92 -17.54 -5.34 3.21
CA ASP A 92 -18.03 -6.69 2.85
C ASP A 92 -17.08 -7.85 3.22
N GLY A 93 -16.28 -7.70 4.26
CA GLY A 93 -15.44 -8.80 4.76
C GLY A 93 -14.08 -8.94 4.09
N ARG A 94 -13.63 -7.90 3.36
CA ARG A 94 -12.40 -7.90 2.57
C ARG A 94 -11.20 -7.41 3.36
N THR A 95 -10.00 -7.65 2.83
CA THR A 95 -8.74 -7.16 3.37
C THR A 95 -8.06 -6.20 2.41
N ALA A 96 -7.40 -5.18 2.97
CA ALA A 96 -6.53 -4.27 2.25
C ALA A 96 -5.29 -3.97 3.10
N VAL A 97 -4.17 -3.75 2.42
CA VAL A 97 -2.90 -3.39 3.04
C VAL A 97 -2.31 -2.24 2.27
N THR A 98 -1.91 -1.19 2.97
CA THR A 98 -1.16 -0.09 2.39
C THR A 98 0.22 -0.05 3.01
N VAL A 99 1.24 0.14 2.18
CA VAL A 99 2.61 0.43 2.62
C VAL A 99 3.04 1.71 1.96
N PHE A 100 3.54 2.65 2.75
CA PHE A 100 4.16 3.85 2.20
C PHE A 100 5.51 4.08 2.87
N CYS A 101 6.49 4.53 2.10
CA CYS A 101 7.72 5.06 2.64
C CYS A 101 7.95 6.47 2.11
N ASP A 102 8.32 7.39 2.99
CA ASP A 102 8.81 8.71 2.67
C ASP A 102 10.15 8.95 3.40
N PRO A 103 10.85 10.09 3.20
CA PRO A 103 12.14 10.32 3.86
C PRO A 103 12.13 10.24 5.39
N ASN A 104 10.98 10.33 6.03
CA ASN A 104 10.85 10.40 7.49
C ASN A 104 10.37 9.09 8.12
N GLN A 105 9.68 8.22 7.39
CA GLN A 105 9.08 7.01 7.94
C GLN A 105 8.77 5.98 6.84
N CYS A 106 8.70 4.71 7.23
CA CYS A 106 8.01 3.70 6.44
C CYS A 106 6.97 2.95 7.27
N MET A 107 5.72 3.01 6.81
CA MET A 107 4.57 2.52 7.55
C MET A 107 3.79 1.50 6.73
N LEU A 108 3.25 0.49 7.41
CA LEU A 108 2.27 -0.44 6.90
C LEU A 108 0.95 -0.27 7.66
N LEU A 109 -0.15 -0.16 6.93
CA LEU A 109 -1.51 -0.14 7.47
C LEU A 109 -2.23 -1.40 7.03
N ALA A 110 -2.73 -2.17 7.99
CA ALA A 110 -3.58 -3.33 7.74
C ALA A 110 -5.04 -2.97 8.03
N ALA A 111 -5.93 -3.32 7.10
CA ALA A 111 -7.36 -3.09 7.25
C ALA A 111 -8.16 -4.35 6.92
N ALA A 112 -9.25 -4.55 7.65
CA ALA A 112 -10.21 -5.62 7.45
C ALA A 112 -11.60 -5.16 7.92
N ASP A 113 -12.65 -5.72 7.32
CA ASP A 113 -14.04 -5.53 7.77
C ASP A 113 -14.48 -4.07 7.91
N GLY A 114 -13.96 -3.19 7.04
CA GLY A 114 -14.29 -1.77 7.02
C GLY A 114 -13.50 -0.90 8.00
N ALA A 115 -12.48 -1.43 8.66
CA ALA A 115 -11.67 -0.71 9.63
C ALA A 115 -10.16 -0.97 9.47
N VAL A 116 -9.35 0.02 9.84
CA VAL A 116 -7.90 -0.16 10.05
C VAL A 116 -7.73 -0.90 11.38
N ILE A 117 -7.10 -2.07 11.32
CA ILE A 117 -6.93 -2.97 12.47
C ILE A 117 -5.52 -2.88 13.08
N GLY A 118 -4.58 -2.23 12.38
CA GLY A 118 -3.23 -1.99 12.88
C GLY A 118 -2.41 -1.11 11.95
N LYS A 119 -1.51 -0.34 12.55
CA LYS A 119 -0.49 0.45 11.87
C LYS A 119 0.87 0.02 12.41
N LEU A 120 1.73 -0.46 11.54
CA LEU A 120 3.05 -0.99 11.84
C LEU A 120 4.09 -0.01 11.30
N ASP A 121 4.96 0.49 12.17
CA ASP A 121 6.19 1.17 11.78
C ASP A 121 7.21 0.10 11.36
N LEU A 122 7.65 0.15 10.11
CA LEU A 122 8.59 -0.83 9.57
C LEU A 122 10.05 -0.49 9.92
N ASP A 123 10.34 0.73 10.39
CA ASP A 123 11.68 1.10 10.84
C ASP A 123 11.93 0.62 12.28
N THR A 124 10.88 0.59 13.12
CA THR A 124 10.97 0.05 14.49
C THR A 124 10.49 -1.40 14.59
N GLY A 125 9.66 -1.86 13.66
CA GLY A 125 9.00 -3.16 13.73
C GLY A 125 7.86 -3.23 14.77
N THR A 126 7.37 -2.07 15.25
CA THR A 126 6.34 -1.97 16.30
C THR A 126 5.04 -1.35 15.79
N PHE A 127 3.92 -1.68 16.44
CA PHE A 127 2.63 -1.07 16.12
C PHE A 127 2.47 0.28 16.84
N THR A 128 1.97 1.30 16.15
CA THR A 128 1.84 2.66 16.71
C THR A 128 0.60 2.88 17.56
N ASP A 129 -0.30 1.90 17.61
CA ASP A 129 -1.58 1.93 18.34
C ASP A 129 -1.83 0.56 18.99
N ASP A 130 -2.65 0.52 20.04
CA ASP A 130 -3.14 -0.75 20.61
C ASP A 130 -3.85 -1.59 19.54
N VAL A 131 -3.37 -2.81 19.31
CA VAL A 131 -3.94 -3.74 18.34
C VAL A 131 -4.58 -4.95 19.01
N ASP A 132 -5.64 -5.48 18.38
CA ASP A 132 -6.18 -6.79 18.76
C ASP A 132 -5.22 -7.89 18.32
N GLN A 133 -4.39 -8.35 19.26
CA GLN A 133 -3.41 -9.41 19.01
C GLN A 133 -4.05 -10.76 18.65
N ALA A 134 -5.33 -10.97 18.95
CA ALA A 134 -6.06 -12.16 18.54
C ALA A 134 -6.55 -12.07 17.09
N HIS A 135 -6.51 -10.89 16.47
CA HIS A 135 -6.89 -10.74 15.07
C HIS A 135 -5.93 -11.53 14.17
N PRO A 136 -6.43 -12.41 13.26
CA PRO A 136 -5.58 -13.32 12.49
C PRO A 136 -4.47 -12.63 11.69
N LEU A 137 -4.74 -11.44 11.15
CA LEU A 137 -3.74 -10.65 10.41
C LEU A 137 -2.63 -10.09 11.31
N ILE A 138 -2.95 -9.67 12.54
CA ILE A 138 -1.96 -9.20 13.50
C ILE A 138 -1.12 -10.37 14.01
N ALA A 139 -1.77 -11.50 14.32
CA ALA A 139 -1.08 -12.73 14.68
C ALA A 139 -0.12 -13.23 13.58
N ALA A 140 -0.48 -13.05 12.30
CA ALA A 140 0.40 -13.40 11.18
C ALA A 140 1.67 -12.55 11.12
N LEU A 141 1.57 -11.25 11.40
CA LEU A 141 2.74 -10.36 11.52
C LEU A 141 3.57 -10.70 12.76
N ALA A 142 2.93 -10.91 13.90
CA ALA A 142 3.63 -11.32 15.13
C ALA A 142 4.39 -12.65 14.96
N ALA A 143 3.86 -13.59 14.18
CA ALA A 143 4.53 -14.84 13.86
C ALA A 143 5.82 -14.67 13.03
N LEU A 144 5.97 -13.56 12.31
CA LEU A 144 7.23 -13.19 11.65
C LEU A 144 8.21 -12.48 12.60
N GLY A 145 7.72 -12.06 13.77
CA GLY A 145 8.49 -11.43 14.84
C GLY A 145 8.33 -9.90 14.92
N PHE A 146 7.36 -9.30 14.23
CA PHE A 146 6.94 -7.92 14.52
C PHE A 146 6.32 -7.85 15.92
N ASP A 147 6.59 -6.77 16.67
CA ASP A 147 6.13 -6.64 18.05
C ASP A 147 4.75 -5.95 18.13
N PRO A 148 3.68 -6.65 18.56
CA PRO A 148 2.36 -6.07 18.73
C PRO A 148 2.17 -5.28 20.04
N THR A 149 3.20 -5.16 20.88
CA THR A 149 3.11 -4.53 22.21
C THR A 149 3.71 -3.12 22.30
N ASP A 150 4.43 -2.66 21.26
CA ASP A 150 5.18 -1.38 21.25
C ASP A 150 6.21 -1.25 22.38
N GLU A 151 6.67 -2.37 22.94
CA GLU A 151 7.58 -2.40 24.10
C GLU A 151 8.87 -3.18 23.83
N GLY A 152 8.94 -3.97 22.76
CA GLY A 152 10.04 -4.85 22.42
C GLY A 152 10.66 -4.59 21.04
N ASP A 153 11.87 -5.10 20.86
CA ASP A 153 12.54 -5.12 19.57
C ASP A 153 11.93 -6.22 18.67
N PRO A 154 11.91 -6.02 17.33
CA PRO A 154 11.52 -7.07 16.41
C PRO A 154 12.43 -8.29 16.54
N THR A 155 11.87 -9.47 16.25
CA THR A 155 12.57 -10.75 16.38
C THR A 155 12.43 -11.57 15.10
N GLY A 156 13.11 -12.73 15.02
CA GLY A 156 12.85 -13.71 13.97
C GLY A 156 13.16 -13.19 12.56
N ALA A 157 12.18 -13.23 11.67
CA ALA A 157 12.35 -12.75 10.29
C ALA A 157 12.24 -11.23 10.18
N ALA A 158 11.59 -10.57 11.15
CA ALA A 158 11.47 -9.12 11.25
C ALA A 158 12.72 -8.46 11.87
N ASP A 159 13.64 -9.24 12.48
CA ASP A 159 14.94 -8.75 12.96
C ASP A 159 15.92 -8.57 11.80
N THR A 160 15.67 -7.55 10.98
CA THR A 160 16.51 -7.17 9.86
C THR A 160 16.47 -5.67 9.63
N GLU A 161 17.60 -5.10 9.20
CA GLU A 161 17.70 -3.68 8.82
C GLU A 161 17.25 -3.45 7.36
N ASP A 162 16.98 -4.51 6.59
CA ASP A 162 16.56 -4.39 5.19
C ASP A 162 15.05 -4.12 5.08
N ARG A 163 14.72 -2.83 4.92
CA ARG A 163 13.36 -2.33 4.74
C ARG A 163 12.64 -3.00 3.56
N ALA A 164 13.31 -3.25 2.44
CA ALA A 164 12.69 -3.90 1.29
C ALA A 164 12.26 -5.34 1.62
N THR A 165 13.07 -6.03 2.43
CA THR A 165 12.73 -7.34 2.98
C THR A 165 11.54 -7.26 3.94
N LEU A 166 11.50 -6.29 4.86
CA LEU A 166 10.38 -6.10 5.80
C LEU A 166 9.04 -5.85 5.08
N VAL A 167 9.03 -4.97 4.07
CA VAL A 167 7.86 -4.69 3.24
C VAL A 167 7.35 -5.97 2.58
N THR A 168 8.26 -6.74 1.95
CA THR A 168 7.91 -7.97 1.24
C THR A 168 7.35 -9.02 2.21
N LEU A 169 7.98 -9.21 3.37
CA LEU A 169 7.56 -10.15 4.41
C LEU A 169 6.16 -9.81 4.94
N ALA A 170 5.93 -8.54 5.30
CA ALA A 170 4.68 -8.12 5.89
C ALA A 170 3.52 -8.16 4.88
N VAL A 171 3.72 -7.69 3.64
CA VAL A 171 2.73 -7.80 2.57
C VAL A 171 2.38 -9.26 2.30
N GLN A 172 3.38 -10.14 2.22
CA GLN A 172 3.15 -11.56 1.99
C GLN A 172 2.37 -12.21 3.14
N ALA A 173 2.67 -11.88 4.39
CA ALA A 173 1.95 -12.41 5.54
C ALA A 173 0.47 -12.04 5.54
N LEU A 174 0.15 -10.80 5.15
CA LEU A 174 -1.20 -10.26 5.21
C LEU A 174 -2.06 -10.65 3.99
N THR A 175 -1.44 -10.75 2.81
CA THR A 175 -2.17 -10.93 1.56
C THR A 175 -1.98 -12.31 0.93
N GLY A 176 -0.93 -13.03 1.34
CA GLY A 176 -0.46 -14.23 0.67
C GLY A 176 0.14 -13.98 -0.72
N VAL A 177 0.38 -12.72 -1.10
CA VAL A 177 1.02 -12.30 -2.35
C VAL A 177 2.50 -12.01 -2.10
N THR A 178 3.37 -12.60 -2.92
CA THR A 178 4.79 -12.25 -2.97
C THR A 178 4.98 -11.22 -4.07
N LEU A 179 5.30 -9.98 -3.70
CA LEU A 179 5.61 -8.93 -4.66
C LEU A 179 7.00 -9.13 -5.26
N THR A 180 7.11 -8.90 -6.57
CA THR A 180 8.33 -9.02 -7.36
C THR A 180 8.52 -7.80 -8.25
N ASP A 181 9.72 -7.60 -8.79
CA ASP A 181 9.99 -6.46 -9.67
C ASP A 181 9.07 -6.44 -10.92
N ASP A 182 8.67 -7.62 -11.41
CA ASP A 182 7.74 -7.81 -12.54
C ASP A 182 6.32 -7.26 -12.25
N ASP A 183 5.93 -7.24 -10.97
CA ASP A 183 4.67 -6.63 -10.52
C ASP A 183 4.69 -5.10 -10.67
N PHE A 184 5.85 -4.52 -10.95
CA PHE A 184 6.03 -3.09 -11.13
C PHE A 184 6.31 -2.70 -12.59
N GLU A 185 6.10 -3.64 -13.52
CA GLU A 185 6.35 -3.48 -14.95
C GLU A 185 5.12 -3.80 -15.81
N GLY A 186 5.10 -3.27 -17.04
CA GLY A 186 4.06 -3.60 -18.03
C GLY A 186 2.83 -2.69 -17.99
N HIS A 187 1.66 -3.27 -18.29
CA HIS A 187 0.42 -2.53 -18.50
C HIS A 187 -0.29 -2.19 -17.19
N TRP A 188 -0.63 -0.91 -17.02
CA TRP A 188 -1.38 -0.40 -15.89
C TRP A 188 -2.75 0.12 -16.33
N ALA A 189 -3.65 0.31 -15.37
CA ALA A 189 -4.78 1.22 -15.51
C ALA A 189 -4.62 2.34 -14.49
N GLY A 190 -5.07 3.55 -14.78
CA GLY A 190 -4.93 4.63 -13.80
C GLY A 190 -5.68 5.89 -14.14
N GLY A 191 -5.49 6.88 -13.30
CA GLY A 191 -6.08 8.20 -13.46
C GLY A 191 -5.84 9.07 -12.24
N LEU A 192 -6.26 10.33 -12.34
CA LEU A 192 -6.17 11.27 -11.24
C LEU A 192 -7.29 11.01 -10.23
N CYS A 193 -6.91 10.89 -8.97
CA CYS A 193 -7.83 10.97 -7.85
C CYS A 193 -8.25 12.43 -7.65
N ALA A 194 -9.56 12.68 -7.66
CA ALA A 194 -10.11 13.99 -7.30
C ALA A 194 -10.00 14.16 -5.78
N THR A 195 -9.02 14.94 -5.32
CA THR A 195 -8.88 15.30 -3.90
C THR A 195 -10.04 16.24 -3.51
N GLY A 196 -11.08 15.71 -2.83
CA GLY A 196 -12.13 16.55 -2.24
C GLY A 196 -13.57 16.00 -2.28
N ARG A 197 -13.87 14.95 -1.51
CA ARG A 197 -15.25 14.65 -1.10
C ARG A 197 -15.38 14.57 0.41
#